data_AF-A0A2G6F0C4-F1
#
_entry.id   AF-A0A2G6F0C4-F1
#
_cell.length_a   1.000
_cell.length_b   1.000
_cell.length_c   1.000
_cell.angle_alpha   90.00
_cell.angle_beta   90.00
_cell.angle_gamma   90.00
#
_symmetry.space_group_name_H-M   'P 1'
#
loop_
_entity.id
_entity.type
_entity.pdbx_description
1 polymer ?
#
loop_
_entity_poly.entity_id
_entity_poly.type
_entity_poly.pdbx_seq_one_letter_code
_entity_poly.pdbx_strand_id
1 'polypeptide(L)'
;MKDYKTNWTKDEFKAYLLIYCANADFDESKEEKTFIKSHTTIENFDDIQREFDEDSDFTSIQKIQWSLNNHGYTESETEVLLQDIKDLFVSDHHYTLLERNIYTVLKRLFKS
;
A
#
# COMPACT_ATOMS: atom_id res chain seq x y z
N MET A 1 24.34 -3.64 -0.53
CA MET A 1 23.15 -2.80 -0.77
C MET A 1 21.96 -3.74 -0.77
N LYS A 2 20.95 -3.51 0.08
CA LYS A 2 19.71 -4.28 -0.03
C LYS A 2 19.12 -3.97 -1.40
N ASP A 3 18.80 -4.98 -2.19
CA ASP A 3 18.11 -4.80 -3.46
C ASP A 3 16.62 -4.66 -3.13
N TYR A 4 16.04 -3.48 -3.34
CA TYR A 4 14.63 -3.17 -3.07
C TYR A 4 13.75 -3.42 -4.30
N LYS A 5 14.31 -4.06 -5.33
CA LYS A 5 13.59 -4.48 -6.52
C LYS A 5 12.65 -5.59 -6.17
N THR A 6 11.42 -5.46 -6.63
CA THR A 6 10.39 -6.47 -6.51
C THR A 6 10.06 -7.00 -7.90
N ASN A 7 9.50 -8.21 -8.03
CA ASN A 7 8.98 -8.68 -9.31
C ASN A 7 7.45 -8.76 -9.25
N TRP A 8 6.85 -7.93 -8.39
CA TRP A 8 5.41 -7.90 -8.17
C TRP A 8 4.69 -7.54 -9.47
N THR A 9 3.52 -8.10 -9.65
CA THR A 9 2.49 -7.61 -10.55
C THR A 9 1.86 -6.33 -10.00
N LYS A 10 1.08 -5.61 -10.83
CA LYS A 10 0.35 -4.42 -10.37
C LYS A 10 -0.61 -4.75 -9.21
N ASP A 11 -1.22 -5.93 -9.24
CA ASP A 11 -2.13 -6.39 -8.18
C ASP A 11 -1.38 -6.69 -6.88
N GLU A 12 -0.24 -7.38 -6.95
CA GLU A 12 0.62 -7.65 -5.79
C GLU A 12 1.17 -6.36 -5.18
N PHE A 13 1.57 -5.40 -6.02
CA PHE A 13 1.96 -4.07 -5.55
C PHE A 13 0.79 -3.34 -4.86
N LYS A 14 -0.41 -3.36 -5.45
CA LYS A 14 -1.60 -2.75 -4.84
C LYS A 14 -1.89 -3.37 -3.48
N ALA A 15 -1.79 -4.69 -3.35
CA ALA A 15 -1.97 -5.37 -2.07
C ALA A 15 -0.93 -4.94 -1.04
N TYR A 16 0.35 -4.94 -1.41
CA TYR A 16 1.43 -4.51 -0.51
C TYR A 16 1.21 -3.06 -0.04
N LEU A 17 0.81 -2.17 -0.96
CA LEU A 17 0.53 -0.77 -0.66
C LEU A 17 -0.65 -0.61 0.32
N LEU A 18 -1.71 -1.38 0.15
CA LEU A 18 -2.87 -1.35 1.06
C LEU A 18 -2.52 -1.91 2.44
N ILE A 19 -1.71 -2.96 2.51
CA ILE A 19 -1.19 -3.51 3.79
C ILE A 19 -0.34 -2.46 4.51
N TYR A 20 0.57 -1.78 3.79
CA TYR A 20 1.36 -0.68 4.36
C TYR A 20 0.48 0.43 4.94
N CYS A 21 -0.60 0.79 4.23
CA CYS A 21 -1.53 1.80 4.69
C CYS A 21 -2.33 1.34 5.92
N ALA A 22 -2.84 0.12 5.96
CA ALA A 22 -3.61 -0.40 7.11
C ALA A 22 -2.74 -0.67 8.36
N ASN A 23 -1.42 -0.78 8.21
CA ASN A 23 -0.48 -0.95 9.33
C ASN A 23 0.15 0.38 9.78
N ALA A 24 -0.28 1.50 9.19
CA ALA A 24 0.22 2.85 9.42
C ALA A 24 0.24 3.27 10.89
N ASP A 25 -0.80 2.93 11.63
CA ASP A 25 -1.04 3.34 13.00
C ASP A 25 -0.70 2.26 14.04
N PHE A 26 -0.10 1.14 13.57
CA PHE A 26 0.17 -0.07 14.35
C PHE A 26 -1.08 -0.75 14.94
N ASP A 27 -2.29 -0.38 14.52
CA ASP A 27 -3.55 -0.94 15.00
C ASP A 27 -4.45 -1.34 13.83
N GLU A 28 -4.03 -2.39 13.11
CA GLU A 28 -4.80 -2.91 11.98
C GLU A 28 -6.15 -3.48 12.46
N SER A 29 -7.24 -2.79 12.12
CA SER A 29 -8.59 -3.20 12.48
C SER A 29 -9.02 -4.46 11.71
N LYS A 30 -10.00 -5.19 12.24
CA LYS A 30 -10.55 -6.38 11.54
C LYS A 30 -11.25 -5.98 10.24
N GLU A 31 -11.78 -4.78 10.21
CA GLU A 31 -12.47 -4.15 9.10
C GLU A 31 -11.49 -3.87 7.95
N GLU A 32 -10.32 -3.31 8.22
CA GLU A 32 -9.27 -3.07 7.21
C GLU A 32 -8.71 -4.38 6.65
N LYS A 33 -8.44 -5.39 7.50
CA LYS A 33 -8.06 -6.74 7.04
C LYS A 33 -9.07 -7.31 6.07
N THR A 34 -10.35 -7.15 6.38
CA THR A 34 -11.45 -7.65 5.55
C THR A 34 -11.55 -6.86 4.25
N PHE A 35 -11.39 -5.53 4.31
CA PHE A 35 -11.36 -4.65 3.15
C PHE A 35 -10.25 -5.07 2.18
N ILE A 36 -9.02 -5.22 2.68
CA ILE A 36 -7.87 -5.62 1.87
C ILE A 36 -8.16 -6.95 1.18
N LYS A 37 -8.54 -8.00 1.94
CA LYS A 37 -8.83 -9.32 1.39
C LYS A 37 -9.98 -9.33 0.37
N SER A 38 -10.96 -8.44 0.51
CA SER A 38 -12.05 -8.31 -0.46
C SER A 38 -11.66 -7.57 -1.74
N HIS A 39 -10.66 -6.67 -1.67
CA HIS A 39 -10.17 -5.87 -2.80
C HIS A 39 -8.94 -6.49 -3.48
N THR A 40 -8.37 -7.53 -2.89
CA THR A 40 -7.24 -8.29 -3.44
C THR A 40 -7.67 -9.74 -3.69
N THR A 41 -8.12 -10.04 -4.91
CA THR A 41 -8.42 -11.42 -5.34
C THR A 41 -7.13 -12.16 -5.71
N ILE A 42 -6.12 -12.11 -4.85
CA ILE A 42 -4.76 -12.50 -5.21
C ILE A 42 -4.43 -13.82 -4.52
N GLU A 43 -4.08 -14.84 -5.31
CA GLU A 43 -3.60 -16.14 -4.81
C GLU A 43 -2.36 -15.99 -3.89
N ASN A 44 -1.60 -14.90 -4.08
CA ASN A 44 -0.35 -14.59 -3.39
C ASN A 44 -0.49 -13.60 -2.22
N PHE A 45 -1.71 -13.28 -1.77
CA PHE A 45 -1.91 -12.31 -0.69
C PHE A 45 -1.10 -12.66 0.57
N ASP A 46 -1.12 -13.94 0.96
CA ASP A 46 -0.40 -14.42 2.15
C ASP A 46 1.13 -14.26 2.00
N ASP A 47 1.66 -14.38 0.78
CA ASP A 47 3.09 -14.21 0.52
C ASP A 47 3.48 -12.73 0.59
N ILE A 48 2.65 -11.84 0.04
CA ILE A 48 2.83 -10.39 0.13
C ILE A 48 2.74 -9.92 1.59
N GLN A 49 1.80 -10.46 2.37
CA GLN A 49 1.69 -10.16 3.80
C GLN A 49 2.94 -10.60 4.56
N ARG A 50 3.44 -11.83 4.34
CA ARG A 50 4.68 -12.30 4.99
C ARG A 50 5.88 -11.45 4.61
N GLU A 51 5.98 -11.04 3.35
CA GLU A 51 7.06 -10.16 2.89
C GLU A 51 6.99 -8.80 3.61
N PHE A 52 5.79 -8.25 3.78
CA PHE A 52 5.56 -7.02 4.53
C PHE A 52 5.94 -7.16 6.01
N ASP A 53 5.54 -8.25 6.67
CA ASP A 53 5.80 -8.48 8.10
C ASP A 53 7.31 -8.53 8.43
N GLU A 54 8.16 -8.87 7.45
CA GLU A 54 9.62 -8.86 7.58
C GLU A 54 10.28 -7.51 7.24
N ASP A 55 9.53 -6.59 6.62
CA ASP A 55 10.04 -5.30 6.17
C ASP A 55 10.00 -4.24 7.28
N SER A 56 11.03 -3.41 7.33
CA SER A 56 10.97 -2.15 8.08
C SER A 56 10.25 -1.08 7.27
N ASP A 57 9.69 -0.06 7.93
CA ASP A 57 9.05 1.09 7.26
C ASP A 57 9.92 1.70 6.14
N PHE A 58 11.23 1.85 6.41
CA PHE A 58 12.19 2.29 5.39
C PHE A 58 12.24 1.34 4.18
N THR A 59 12.27 0.03 4.41
CA THR A 59 12.32 -0.98 3.34
C THR A 59 11.02 -0.95 2.53
N SER A 60 9.86 -0.85 3.20
CA SER A 60 8.55 -0.76 2.55
C SER A 60 8.45 0.47 1.64
N ILE A 61 8.86 1.65 2.13
CA ILE A 61 8.89 2.87 1.30
C ILE A 61 9.80 2.72 0.07
N GLN A 62 10.98 2.10 0.22
CA GLN A 62 11.87 1.85 -0.92
C GLN A 62 11.23 0.91 -1.95
N LYS A 63 10.57 -0.18 -1.52
CA LYS A 63 9.86 -1.10 -2.42
C LYS A 63 8.68 -0.43 -3.11
N ILE A 64 7.93 0.42 -2.40
CA ILE A 64 6.81 1.18 -2.95
C ILE A 64 7.30 2.14 -4.04
N GLN A 65 8.33 2.95 -3.74
CA GLN A 65 8.93 3.87 -4.71
C GLN A 65 9.44 3.13 -5.95
N TRP A 66 10.13 2.00 -5.73
CA TRP A 66 10.65 1.21 -6.84
C TRP A 66 9.53 0.64 -7.72
N SER A 67 8.50 0.07 -7.11
CA SER A 67 7.37 -0.56 -7.82
C SER A 67 6.58 0.46 -8.63
N LEU A 68 6.34 1.66 -8.07
CA LEU A 68 5.69 2.76 -8.78
C LEU A 68 6.43 3.14 -10.06
N ASN A 69 7.76 3.28 -9.96
CA ASN A 69 8.61 3.64 -11.09
C ASN A 69 8.69 2.51 -12.12
N ASN A 70 8.73 1.25 -11.67
CA ASN A 70 8.90 0.09 -12.55
C ASN A 70 7.62 -0.27 -13.31
N HIS A 71 6.45 -0.04 -12.74
CA HIS A 71 5.17 -0.39 -13.36
C HIS A 71 4.64 0.64 -14.37
N GLY A 72 5.24 1.83 -14.42
CA GLY A 72 4.87 2.87 -15.39
C GLY A 72 3.39 3.26 -15.30
N TYR A 73 2.88 3.48 -14.08
CA TYR A 73 1.49 3.86 -13.85
C TYR A 73 1.14 5.15 -14.60
N THR A 74 -0.02 5.13 -15.25
CA THR A 74 -0.64 6.34 -15.79
C THR A 74 -1.17 7.24 -14.68
N GLU A 75 -1.45 8.51 -14.99
CA GLU A 75 -2.10 9.43 -14.05
C GLU A 75 -3.45 8.87 -13.57
N SER A 76 -4.25 8.31 -14.47
CA SER A 76 -5.53 7.68 -14.12
C SER A 76 -5.39 6.47 -13.20
N GLU A 77 -4.40 5.60 -13.42
CA GLU A 77 -4.21 4.43 -12.54
C GLU A 77 -3.69 4.86 -11.16
N THR A 78 -2.85 5.89 -11.13
CA THR A 78 -2.38 6.52 -9.90
C THR A 78 -3.54 7.14 -9.09
N GLU A 79 -4.48 7.81 -9.76
CA GLU A 79 -5.68 8.34 -9.12
C GLU A 79 -6.56 7.23 -8.52
N VAL A 80 -6.69 6.10 -9.24
CA VAL A 80 -7.41 4.92 -8.72
C VAL A 80 -6.74 4.39 -7.46
N LEU A 81 -5.41 4.21 -7.45
CA LEU A 81 -4.67 3.74 -6.28
C LEU A 81 -4.82 4.68 -5.08
N LEU A 82 -4.75 6.00 -5.31
CA LEU A 82 -4.97 6.99 -4.25
C LEU A 82 -6.42 6.95 -3.73
N GLN A 83 -7.40 6.71 -4.59
CA GLN A 83 -8.78 6.56 -4.19
C GLN A 83 -8.98 5.29 -3.35
N ASP A 84 -8.38 4.16 -3.74
CA ASP A 84 -8.41 2.91 -2.96
C ASP A 84 -7.82 3.11 -1.55
N ILE A 85 -6.68 3.79 -1.45
CA ILE A 85 -6.06 4.12 -0.14
C ILE A 85 -6.99 5.00 0.70
N LYS A 86 -7.62 5.99 0.08
CA LYS A 86 -8.53 6.88 0.78
C LYS A 86 -9.77 6.13 1.27
N ASP A 87 -10.29 5.22 0.47
CA ASP A 87 -11.45 4.39 0.82
C ASP A 87 -11.12 3.42 1.96
N LEU A 88 -9.89 2.87 1.99
CA LEU A 88 -9.36 2.11 3.12
C LEU A 88 -9.38 2.94 4.41
N PHE A 89 -8.77 4.13 4.41
CA PHE A 89 -8.67 5.01 5.60
C PHE A 89 -9.99 5.59 6.12
N VAL A 90 -11.08 5.46 5.36
CA VAL A 90 -12.41 5.89 5.84
C VAL A 90 -13.31 4.70 6.17
N SER A 91 -12.84 3.47 5.96
CA SER A 91 -13.62 2.24 6.14
C SER A 91 -13.94 1.97 7.61
N ASP A 92 -13.06 2.36 8.53
CA ASP A 92 -13.17 2.16 9.98
C ASP A 92 -13.78 3.38 10.72
N HIS A 93 -14.22 4.41 9.98
CA HIS A 93 -14.73 5.70 10.47
C HIS A 93 -13.71 6.61 11.19
N HIS A 94 -12.41 6.32 11.13
CA HIS A 94 -11.40 7.02 11.91
C HIS A 94 -10.24 7.56 11.04
N TYR A 95 -10.52 8.45 10.09
CA TYR A 95 -9.46 9.11 9.30
C TYR A 95 -8.60 10.09 10.13
N THR A 96 -7.59 9.53 10.79
CA THR A 96 -6.67 10.12 11.75
C THR A 96 -5.70 11.12 11.10
N LEU A 97 -4.97 11.87 11.94
CA LEU A 97 -3.89 12.74 11.48
C LEU A 97 -2.74 11.95 10.85
N LEU A 98 -2.50 10.71 11.30
CA LEU A 98 -1.40 9.89 10.82
C LEU A 98 -1.67 9.38 9.40
N GLU A 99 -2.85 8.83 9.14
CA GLU A 99 -3.25 8.39 7.80
C GLU A 99 -3.28 9.54 6.80
N ARG A 100 -3.71 10.74 7.23
CA ARG A 100 -3.61 11.97 6.41
C ARG A 100 -2.17 12.30 6.02
N ASN A 101 -1.22 12.12 6.94
CA ASN A 101 0.18 12.36 6.66
C ASN A 101 0.72 11.32 5.69
N ILE A 102 0.40 10.04 5.87
CA ILE A 102 0.79 8.95 4.97
C ILE A 102 0.21 9.17 3.57
N TYR A 103 -1.09 9.48 3.47
CA TYR A 103 -1.73 9.84 2.20
C TYR A 103 -1.01 11.00 1.50
N THR A 104 -0.60 12.01 2.26
CA THR A 104 0.14 13.17 1.73
C THR A 104 1.53 12.78 1.21
N VAL A 105 2.24 11.91 1.94
CA VAL A 105 3.55 11.38 1.51
C VAL A 105 3.39 10.55 0.25
N LEU A 106 2.49 9.57 0.25
CA LEU A 106 2.22 8.72 -0.91
C LEU A 106 1.84 9.57 -2.12
N LYS A 107 0.89 10.49 -1.99
CA LYS A 107 0.48 11.40 -3.08
C LYS A 107 1.65 12.19 -3.69
N ARG A 108 2.69 12.52 -2.92
CA ARG A 108 3.90 13.15 -3.46
C ARG A 108 4.77 12.16 -4.22
N LEU A 109 4.90 10.93 -3.75
CA LEU A 109 5.63 9.86 -4.44
C LEU A 109 4.99 9.52 -5.79
N PHE A 110 3.66 9.49 -5.84
CA PHE A 110 2.87 9.24 -7.04
C PHE A 110 2.94 10.37 -8.11
N LYS A 111 3.39 11.56 -7.72
CA LYS A 111 3.52 12.73 -8.61
C LYS A 111 4.98 13.07 -8.95
N SER A 112 5.91 12.22 -8.51
CA SER A 112 7.36 12.40 -8.64
C SER A 112 7.90 11.98 -10.00
#